data_AF-A0A183KXM7-F1
#
_entry.id   AF-A0A183KXM7-F1
#
_cell.length_a   1.000
_cell.length_b   1.000
_cell.length_c   1.000
_cell.angle_alpha   90.00
_cell.angle_beta   90.00
_cell.angle_gamma   90.00
#
_symmetry.space_group_name_H-M   'P 1'
#
loop_
_entity.id
_entity.type
_entity.pdbx_description
1 polymer ?
#
loop_
_entity_poly.entity_id
_entity_poly.type
_entity_poly.pdbx_seq_one_letter_code
_entity_poly.pdbx_strand_id
1 'polypeptide(L)'
;MNDGDGLACRLLEIGPAGIRFASPVLFEIPHYAFLNGKNREIVILRSDNGETWKEHPLDATDQAVQDTLNGHFDYAGSFEELRAKSIHRILTYDLPQYFALITRIKQELILIGPEGGTLTSTVVPDVHVRFPQGALQKRIRVGLQVHPVDHELVTRMLGPRVSVSPIVTIEPRRRKFHKPITLTIPLPKTAMSSSSGVADTKSRSTIDSPSLRLLCSIT
;
A
#
# COMPACT_ATOMS: atom_id res chain seq x y z
N MET A 1 6.17 2.61 -13.09
CA MET A 1 6.30 2.32 -11.64
C MET A 1 6.34 3.67 -10.94
N ASN A 2 5.59 3.82 -9.85
CA ASN A 2 5.60 5.03 -9.04
C ASN A 2 6.79 5.03 -8.08
N ASP A 3 7.07 6.18 -7.47
CA ASP A 3 8.07 6.28 -6.41
C ASP A 3 7.71 5.34 -5.25
N GLY A 4 8.67 4.52 -4.84
CA GLY A 4 8.48 3.49 -3.81
C GLY A 4 7.98 2.14 -4.35
N ASP A 5 7.58 2.03 -5.61
CA ASP A 5 7.32 0.72 -6.21
C ASP A 5 8.63 -0.02 -6.50
N GLY A 6 8.60 -1.35 -6.40
CA GLY A 6 9.74 -2.22 -6.72
C GLY A 6 9.27 -3.51 -7.37
N LEU A 7 10.16 -4.17 -8.12
CA LEU A 7 9.92 -5.53 -8.58
C LEU A 7 10.09 -6.49 -7.40
N ALA A 8 9.08 -7.30 -7.13
CA ALA A 8 9.15 -8.34 -6.10
C ALA A 8 9.94 -9.57 -6.59
N CYS A 9 9.94 -9.83 -7.90
CA CYS A 9 10.76 -10.86 -8.54
C CYS A 9 11.19 -10.40 -9.94
N ARG A 10 11.95 -11.24 -10.66
CA ARG A 10 12.23 -10.98 -12.08
C ARG A 10 10.94 -10.99 -12.89
N LEU A 11 10.95 -10.28 -14.01
CA LEU A 11 9.86 -10.35 -14.99
C LEU A 11 9.67 -11.81 -15.44
N LEU A 12 8.43 -12.27 -15.44
CA LEU A 12 8.08 -13.63 -15.83
C LEU A 12 7.60 -13.60 -17.26
N GLU A 13 8.37 -14.15 -18.19
CA GLU A 13 7.92 -14.42 -19.56
C GLU A 13 7.25 -15.78 -19.60
N ILE A 14 6.01 -15.83 -20.10
CA ILE A 14 5.19 -17.04 -20.08
C ILE A 14 4.82 -17.41 -21.51
N GLY A 15 4.99 -18.69 -21.84
CA GLY A 15 4.68 -19.22 -23.16
C GLY A 15 3.96 -20.57 -23.10
N PRO A 16 3.12 -20.88 -24.10
CA PRO A 16 2.73 -20.04 -25.24
C PRO A 16 1.74 -18.92 -24.86
N ALA A 17 2.04 -17.69 -25.27
CA ALA A 17 1.17 -16.53 -25.00
C ALA A 17 -0.19 -16.66 -25.71
N GLY A 18 -1.26 -16.21 -25.05
CA GLY A 18 -2.62 -16.24 -25.59
C GLY A 18 -3.37 -17.56 -25.39
N ILE A 19 -2.74 -18.59 -24.81
CA ILE A 19 -3.44 -19.81 -24.40
C ILE A 19 -4.50 -19.48 -23.36
N ARG A 20 -5.66 -20.13 -23.49
CA ARG A 20 -6.76 -20.09 -22.54
C ARG A 20 -7.02 -21.48 -21.96
N PHE A 21 -7.41 -21.50 -20.70
CA PHE A 21 -7.74 -22.70 -19.96
C PHE A 21 -9.24 -22.74 -19.65
N ALA A 22 -9.80 -23.96 -19.60
CA ALA A 22 -11.20 -24.16 -19.20
C ALA A 22 -11.42 -23.92 -17.70
N SER A 23 -10.37 -24.12 -16.89
CA SER A 23 -10.33 -23.86 -15.46
C SER A 23 -9.08 -23.04 -15.16
N PRO A 24 -9.07 -22.22 -14.09
CA PRO A 24 -7.93 -21.36 -13.83
C PRO A 24 -6.71 -22.20 -13.42
N VAL A 25 -5.53 -21.75 -13.81
CA VAL A 25 -4.25 -22.34 -13.44
C VAL A 25 -3.59 -21.52 -12.34
N LEU A 26 -2.92 -22.20 -11.41
CA LEU A 26 -2.22 -21.61 -10.28
C LEU A 26 -0.71 -21.59 -10.54
N PHE A 27 -0.08 -20.44 -10.37
CA PHE A 27 1.36 -20.27 -10.30
C PHE A 27 1.78 -19.89 -8.88
N GLU A 28 2.77 -20.58 -8.34
CA GLU A 28 3.44 -20.21 -7.09
C GLU A 28 4.82 -19.64 -7.41
N ILE A 29 5.00 -18.34 -7.18
CA ILE A 29 6.18 -17.58 -7.59
C ILE A 29 6.96 -17.14 -6.35
N PRO A 30 8.24 -17.55 -6.20
CA PRO A 30 9.10 -17.01 -5.16
C PRO A 30 9.43 -15.54 -5.44
N HIS A 31 9.47 -14.73 -4.38
CA HIS A 31 9.76 -13.30 -4.45
C HIS A 31 10.75 -12.86 -3.36
N TYR A 32 11.28 -11.65 -3.52
CA TYR A 32 12.24 -11.01 -2.62
C TYR A 32 11.69 -9.72 -1.99
N ALA A 33 10.40 -9.42 -2.17
CA ALA A 33 9.77 -8.26 -1.56
C ALA A 33 9.76 -8.34 -0.04
N PHE A 34 10.15 -7.24 0.61
CA PHE A 34 10.05 -7.06 2.05
C PHE A 34 8.64 -6.58 2.41
N LEU A 35 7.81 -7.47 2.95
CA LEU A 35 6.40 -7.23 3.28
C LEU A 35 6.14 -7.19 4.80
N ASN A 36 7.18 -7.03 5.62
CA ASN A 36 7.05 -6.98 7.06
C ASN A 36 6.29 -5.71 7.50
N GLY A 37 5.48 -5.82 8.56
CA GLY A 37 4.72 -4.68 9.10
C GLY A 37 3.42 -4.33 8.36
N LYS A 38 2.99 -5.14 7.37
CA LYS A 38 1.71 -4.98 6.63
C LYS A 38 1.54 -3.62 5.92
N ASN A 39 2.60 -2.83 5.76
CA ASN A 39 2.61 -1.52 5.11
C ASN A 39 2.91 -1.59 3.60
N ARG A 40 3.27 -2.76 3.09
CA ARG A 40 3.49 -3.06 1.69
C ARG A 40 2.63 -4.23 1.23
N GLU A 41 2.28 -4.21 -0.04
CA GLU A 41 1.58 -5.28 -0.73
C GLU A 41 2.32 -5.66 -2.02
N ILE A 42 1.99 -6.83 -2.57
CA ILE A 42 2.36 -7.20 -3.94
C ILE A 42 1.12 -7.09 -4.80
N VAL A 43 1.25 -6.42 -5.94
CA VAL A 43 0.25 -6.44 -7.01
C VAL A 43 0.81 -7.10 -8.25
N ILE A 44 -0.06 -7.77 -8.98
CA ILE A 44 0.30 -8.46 -10.21
C ILE A 44 -0.07 -7.56 -11.37
N LEU A 45 0.92 -7.22 -12.19
CA LEU A 45 0.70 -6.64 -13.50
C LEU A 45 0.90 -7.72 -14.56
N ARG A 46 0.15 -7.59 -15.65
CA ARG A 46 0.29 -8.44 -16.83
C ARG A 46 0.38 -7.62 -18.10
N SER A 47 1.06 -8.17 -19.10
CA SER A 47 1.14 -7.59 -20.44
C SER A 47 0.94 -8.68 -21.48
N ASP A 48 0.00 -8.46 -22.39
CA ASP A 48 -0.30 -9.40 -23.48
C ASP A 48 0.63 -9.14 -24.70
N ASN A 49 1.36 -8.02 -24.72
CA ASN A 49 2.19 -7.59 -25.86
C ASN A 49 3.58 -7.01 -25.49
N GLY A 50 3.91 -6.93 -24.20
CA GLY A 50 5.15 -6.32 -23.69
C GLY A 50 5.13 -4.78 -23.58
N GLU A 51 4.20 -4.10 -24.25
CA GLU A 51 4.15 -2.63 -24.30
C GLU A 51 3.19 -2.04 -23.27
N THR A 52 2.03 -2.67 -23.09
CA THR A 52 0.97 -2.18 -22.22
C THR A 52 0.82 -3.06 -20.98
N TRP A 53 0.72 -2.44 -19.81
CA TRP A 53 0.64 -3.13 -18.53
C TRP A 53 -0.67 -2.78 -17.83
N LYS A 54 -1.38 -3.81 -17.37
CA LYS A 54 -2.61 -3.69 -16.60
C LYS A 54 -2.53 -4.55 -15.36
N GLU A 55 -3.25 -4.16 -14.31
CA GLU A 55 -3.43 -5.00 -13.13
C GLU A 55 -4.13 -6.30 -13.54
N HIS A 56 -3.60 -7.42 -13.07
CA HIS A 56 -4.16 -8.74 -13.32
C HIS A 56 -5.48 -8.85 -12.55
N PRO A 57 -6.58 -9.23 -13.23
CA PRO A 57 -7.92 -9.06 -12.67
C PRO A 57 -8.34 -10.12 -11.65
N LEU A 58 -7.59 -11.23 -11.52
CA LEU A 58 -7.98 -12.36 -10.68
C LEU A 58 -7.14 -12.41 -9.41
N ASP A 59 -7.82 -12.30 -8.27
CA ASP A 59 -7.20 -12.41 -6.95
C ASP A 59 -7.09 -13.88 -6.52
N ALA A 60 -5.86 -14.31 -6.20
CA ALA A 60 -5.55 -15.66 -5.73
C ALA A 60 -5.80 -15.82 -4.21
N THR A 61 -7.04 -15.55 -3.78
CA THR A 61 -7.47 -15.74 -2.39
C THR A 61 -7.43 -17.22 -1.99
N ASP A 62 -7.30 -17.53 -0.69
CA ASP A 62 -7.30 -18.93 -0.22
C ASP A 62 -8.56 -19.67 -0.69
N GLN A 63 -9.72 -19.04 -0.63
CA GLN A 63 -10.97 -19.62 -1.12
C GLN A 63 -10.92 -19.90 -2.64
N ALA A 64 -10.52 -18.90 -3.44
CA ALA A 64 -10.47 -19.06 -4.90
C ALA A 64 -9.48 -20.16 -5.33
N VAL A 65 -8.36 -20.30 -4.59
CA VAL A 65 -7.39 -21.37 -4.82
C VAL A 65 -7.96 -22.73 -4.44
N GLN A 66 -8.63 -22.85 -3.28
CA GLN A 66 -9.28 -24.10 -2.87
C GLN A 66 -10.36 -24.53 -3.87
N ASP A 67 -11.21 -23.59 -4.31
CA ASP A 67 -12.26 -23.84 -5.31
C ASP A 67 -11.67 -24.30 -6.66
N THR A 68 -10.49 -23.79 -7.01
CA THR A 68 -9.78 -24.20 -8.24
C THR A 68 -9.20 -25.60 -8.12
N LEU A 69 -8.64 -25.93 -6.95
CA LEU A 69 -7.92 -27.19 -6.75
C LEU A 69 -8.86 -28.37 -6.54
N ASN A 70 -10.08 -28.17 -6.02
CA ASN A 70 -11.20 -29.11 -5.97
C ASN A 70 -10.80 -30.60 -6.14
N GLY A 71 -10.06 -31.14 -5.16
CA GLY A 71 -9.70 -32.56 -5.06
C GLY A 71 -8.55 -33.06 -5.97
N HIS A 72 -7.92 -32.21 -6.79
CA HIS A 72 -6.78 -32.58 -7.63
C HIS A 72 -5.44 -32.48 -6.89
N PHE A 73 -5.38 -31.68 -5.83
CA PHE A 73 -4.23 -31.52 -4.97
C PHE A 73 -4.67 -31.58 -3.51
N ASP A 74 -3.97 -32.38 -2.71
CA ASP A 74 -4.30 -32.60 -1.29
C ASP A 74 -3.99 -31.38 -0.40
N TYR A 75 -3.14 -30.46 -0.88
CA TYR A 75 -2.71 -29.31 -0.10
C TYR A 75 -2.26 -28.14 -0.99
N ALA A 76 -2.85 -26.97 -0.75
CA ALA A 76 -2.26 -25.69 -1.10
C ALA A 76 -2.00 -24.92 0.19
N GLY A 77 -0.78 -24.42 0.34
CA GLY A 77 -0.41 -23.62 1.51
C GLY A 77 -1.34 -22.42 1.66
N SER A 78 -1.69 -22.10 2.90
CA SER A 78 -2.44 -20.89 3.23
C SER A 78 -1.65 -19.63 2.84
N PHE A 79 -2.36 -18.52 2.68
CA PHE A 79 -1.71 -17.23 2.40
C PHE A 79 -0.61 -16.88 3.41
N GLU A 80 -0.81 -17.18 4.69
CA GLU A 80 0.18 -16.89 5.74
C GLU A 80 1.43 -17.78 5.65
N GLU A 81 1.28 -19.07 5.37
CA GLU A 81 2.40 -20.01 5.19
C GLU A 81 3.24 -19.66 3.96
N LEU A 82 2.59 -19.33 2.84
CA LEU A 82 3.28 -18.93 1.61
C LEU A 82 3.98 -17.58 1.77
N ARG A 83 3.35 -16.63 2.47
CA ARG A 83 3.98 -15.36 2.84
C ARG A 83 5.23 -15.57 3.68
N ALA A 84 5.22 -16.51 4.63
CA ALA A 84 6.40 -16.84 5.43
C ALA A 84 7.53 -17.44 4.59
N LYS A 85 7.20 -18.13 3.50
CA LYS A 85 8.16 -18.69 2.52
C LYS A 85 8.53 -17.71 1.40
N SER A 86 8.02 -16.48 1.43
CA SER A 86 8.16 -15.49 0.35
C SER A 86 7.69 -16.02 -1.02
N ILE A 87 6.54 -16.70 -1.02
CA ILE A 87 5.88 -17.22 -2.22
C ILE A 87 4.57 -16.44 -2.42
N HIS A 88 4.35 -15.98 -3.65
CA HIS A 88 3.11 -15.32 -4.06
C HIS A 88 2.36 -16.20 -5.08
N ARG A 89 1.03 -16.20 -5.01
CA ARG A 89 0.19 -16.98 -5.92
C ARG A 89 -0.36 -16.09 -7.03
N ILE A 90 -0.35 -16.58 -8.25
CA ILE A 90 -1.09 -16.00 -9.38
C ILE A 90 -2.09 -17.05 -9.86
N LEU A 91 -3.36 -16.69 -9.89
CA LEU A 91 -4.42 -17.51 -10.47
C LEU A 91 -4.82 -16.90 -11.81
N THR A 92 -4.89 -17.64 -12.91
CA THR A 92 -5.24 -17.08 -14.22
C THR A 92 -5.98 -18.07 -15.13
N TYR A 93 -6.84 -17.57 -16.02
CA TYR A 93 -7.51 -18.37 -17.06
C TYR A 93 -6.78 -18.34 -18.40
N ASP A 94 -5.79 -17.48 -18.53
CA ASP A 94 -5.06 -17.30 -19.77
C ASP A 94 -3.60 -16.88 -19.51
N LEU A 95 -2.73 -17.17 -20.47
CA LEU A 95 -1.31 -16.84 -20.39
C LEU A 95 -1.05 -15.50 -21.10
N PRO A 96 -0.77 -14.40 -20.36
CA PRO A 96 -0.18 -13.21 -20.98
C PRO A 96 1.24 -13.52 -21.46
N GLN A 97 1.82 -12.62 -22.26
CA GLN A 97 3.23 -12.71 -22.61
C GLN A 97 4.12 -12.51 -21.37
N TYR A 98 3.74 -11.57 -20.49
CA TYR A 98 4.48 -11.29 -19.26
C TYR A 98 3.60 -11.13 -18.03
N PHE A 99 4.12 -11.57 -16.88
CA PHE A 99 3.69 -11.14 -15.54
C PHE A 99 4.81 -10.37 -14.83
N ALA A 100 4.44 -9.35 -14.08
CA ALA A 100 5.32 -8.61 -13.19
C ALA A 100 4.69 -8.54 -11.78
N LEU A 101 5.40 -9.05 -10.78
CA LEU A 101 5.03 -8.87 -9.38
C LEU A 101 5.64 -7.55 -8.90
N ILE A 102 4.79 -6.57 -8.57
CA ILE A 102 5.22 -5.26 -8.11
C ILE A 102 4.95 -5.15 -6.60
N THR A 103 5.98 -4.92 -5.80
CA THR A 103 5.80 -4.51 -4.40
C THR A 103 5.61 -3.01 -4.33
N ARG A 104 4.55 -2.56 -3.65
CA ARG A 104 4.23 -1.15 -3.44
C ARG A 104 3.75 -0.90 -2.02
N ILE A 105 3.64 0.38 -1.63
CA ILE A 105 2.98 0.74 -0.36
C ILE A 105 1.53 0.28 -0.41
N LYS A 106 1.06 -0.32 0.69
CA LYS A 106 -0.32 -0.79 0.81
C LYS A 106 -1.27 0.37 0.55
N GLN A 107 -2.29 0.11 -0.27
CA GLN A 107 -3.24 1.12 -0.68
C GLN A 107 -4.66 0.72 -0.27
N GLU A 108 -5.23 1.40 0.71
CA GLU A 108 -6.66 1.28 1.01
C GLU A 108 -7.48 1.98 -0.08
N LEU A 109 -8.42 1.27 -0.70
CA LEU A 109 -9.26 1.80 -1.78
C LEU A 109 -10.74 1.75 -1.43
N ILE A 110 -11.44 2.85 -1.67
CA ILE A 110 -12.90 2.93 -1.53
C ILE A 110 -13.50 3.75 -2.68
N LEU A 111 -14.75 3.45 -3.04
CA LEU A 111 -15.55 4.29 -3.93
C LEU A 111 -16.22 5.40 -3.11
N ILE A 112 -15.89 6.66 -3.41
CA ILE A 112 -16.49 7.84 -2.76
C ILE A 112 -17.22 8.67 -3.80
N GLY A 113 -18.47 9.06 -3.50
CA GLY A 113 -19.30 9.89 -4.35
C GLY A 113 -19.64 11.26 -3.77
N PRO A 114 -20.64 11.95 -4.34
CA PRO A 114 -21.12 13.25 -3.85
C PRO A 114 -21.60 13.25 -2.40
N GLU A 115 -22.01 12.10 -1.87
CA GLU A 115 -22.37 11.89 -0.47
C GLU A 115 -21.20 12.12 0.50
N GLY A 116 -19.96 12.08 0.02
CA GLY A 116 -18.77 12.12 0.86
C GLY A 116 -18.43 10.75 1.44
N GLY A 117 -17.50 10.72 2.38
CA GLY A 117 -17.05 9.46 2.98
C GLY A 117 -15.78 9.62 3.80
N THR A 118 -15.37 8.54 4.46
CA THR A 118 -14.13 8.48 5.24
C THR A 118 -13.33 7.27 4.79
N LEU A 119 -12.02 7.44 4.71
CA LEU A 119 -11.07 6.37 4.44
C LEU A 119 -10.03 6.36 5.56
N THR A 120 -9.90 5.22 6.23
CA THR A 120 -9.01 5.04 7.38
C THR A 120 -7.94 4.02 7.03
N SER A 121 -6.70 4.27 7.41
CA SER A 121 -5.61 3.34 7.14
C SER A 121 -5.69 2.11 8.05
N THR A 122 -5.41 0.94 7.48
CA THR A 122 -5.29 -0.31 8.26
C THR A 122 -3.92 -0.46 8.91
N VAL A 123 -2.92 0.31 8.46
CA VAL A 123 -1.53 0.24 8.92
C VAL A 123 -1.31 1.18 10.11
N VAL A 124 -1.86 2.39 10.05
CA VAL A 124 -1.82 3.37 11.14
C VAL A 124 -3.23 3.92 11.34
N PRO A 125 -4.05 3.36 12.25
CA PRO A 125 -5.46 3.71 12.40
C PRO A 125 -5.74 5.18 12.74
N ASP A 126 -4.77 5.88 13.34
CA ASP A 126 -4.85 7.32 13.61
C ASP A 126 -4.85 8.17 12.33
N VAL A 127 -4.43 7.58 11.19
CA VAL A 127 -4.45 8.22 9.88
C VAL A 127 -5.79 7.95 9.19
N HIS A 128 -6.53 9.02 8.93
CA HIS A 128 -7.75 8.95 8.15
C HIS A 128 -7.99 10.25 7.37
N VAL A 129 -8.69 10.12 6.25
CA VAL A 129 -9.14 11.24 5.41
C VAL A 129 -10.66 11.27 5.35
N ARG A 130 -11.24 12.45 5.51
CA ARG A 130 -12.67 12.68 5.43
C ARG A 130 -13.01 13.62 4.27
N PHE A 131 -13.90 13.13 3.41
CA PHE A 131 -14.49 13.85 2.30
C PHE A 131 -15.86 14.37 2.72
N PRO A 132 -16.08 15.68 2.82
CA PRO A 132 -17.42 16.21 3.08
C PRO A 132 -18.34 16.03 1.87
N GLN A 133 -19.65 16.10 2.11
CA GLN A 133 -20.66 16.06 1.05
C GLN A 133 -20.40 17.15 0.00
N GLY A 134 -20.36 16.77 -1.27
CA GLY A 134 -20.10 17.65 -2.40
C GLY A 134 -18.62 17.94 -2.66
N ALA A 135 -17.67 17.27 -1.97
CA ALA A 135 -16.26 17.33 -2.33
C ALA A 135 -15.96 16.70 -3.71
N LEU A 136 -16.78 15.73 -4.10
CA LEU A 136 -16.74 15.00 -5.37
C LEU A 136 -18.08 15.16 -6.10
N GLN A 137 -18.04 15.21 -7.43
CA GLN A 137 -19.26 15.25 -8.28
C GLN A 137 -19.66 13.88 -8.82
N LYS A 138 -18.70 12.94 -8.88
CA LYS A 138 -18.89 11.58 -9.38
C LYS A 138 -18.33 10.59 -8.37
N ARG A 139 -18.87 9.37 -8.38
CA ARG A 139 -18.26 8.24 -7.67
C ARG A 139 -16.95 7.88 -8.33
N ILE A 140 -15.86 7.98 -7.57
CA ILE A 140 -14.51 7.63 -8.02
C ILE A 140 -13.82 6.72 -7.00
N ARG A 141 -12.85 5.91 -7.47
CA ARG A 141 -11.95 5.17 -6.58
C ARG A 141 -10.97 6.18 -5.98
N VAL A 142 -10.94 6.24 -4.66
CA VAL A 142 -10.00 7.04 -3.87
C VAL A 142 -9.12 6.08 -3.08
N GLY A 143 -7.81 6.32 -3.13
CA GLY A 143 -6.80 5.55 -2.42
C GLY A 143 -6.19 6.33 -1.26
N LEU A 144 -5.89 5.64 -0.17
CA LEU A 144 -5.05 6.12 0.92
C LEU A 144 -3.87 5.17 1.04
N GLN A 145 -2.66 5.72 0.96
CA GLN A 145 -1.43 4.99 1.24
C GLN A 145 -0.80 5.60 2.48
N VAL A 146 -0.38 4.75 3.40
CA VAL A 146 0.31 5.18 4.62
C VAL A 146 1.59 4.38 4.76
N HIS A 147 2.72 5.09 4.74
CA HIS A 147 4.03 4.53 4.97
C HIS A 147 4.53 4.94 6.36
N PRO A 148 4.49 4.03 7.35
CA PRO A 148 5.13 4.25 8.64
C PRO A 148 6.63 4.45 8.44
N VAL A 149 7.19 5.45 9.11
CA VAL A 149 8.62 5.70 9.09
C VAL A 149 9.24 5.16 10.37
N ASP A 150 10.28 4.34 10.23
CA ASP A 150 11.02 3.79 11.36
C ASP A 150 11.81 4.89 12.08
N HIS A 151 11.51 5.08 13.36
CA HIS A 151 12.17 6.07 14.20
C HIS A 151 13.68 5.79 14.35
N GLU A 152 14.09 4.52 14.40
CA GLU A 152 15.51 4.17 14.52
C GLU A 152 16.27 4.58 13.26
N LEU A 153 15.68 4.34 12.08
CA LEU A 153 16.23 4.78 10.81
C LEU A 153 16.36 6.31 10.76
N VAL A 154 15.34 7.06 11.18
CA VAL A 154 15.36 8.53 11.20
C VAL A 154 16.45 9.03 12.15
N THR A 155 16.53 8.46 13.35
CA THR A 155 17.56 8.82 14.33
C THR A 155 18.97 8.56 13.78
N ARG A 156 19.16 7.43 13.09
CA ARG A 156 20.43 7.05 12.48
C ARG A 156 20.84 8.00 11.35
N MET A 157 19.89 8.44 10.54
CA MET A 157 20.15 9.28 9.36
C MET A 157 20.21 10.78 9.66
N LEU A 158 19.34 11.27 10.55
CA LEU A 158 19.10 12.70 10.79
C LEU A 158 19.41 13.14 12.24
N GLY A 159 19.75 12.20 13.11
CA GLY A 159 20.00 12.43 14.53
C GLY A 159 18.72 12.48 15.39
N PRO A 160 18.86 12.49 16.73
CA PRO A 160 17.74 12.34 17.66
C PRO A 160 16.83 13.58 17.79
N ARG A 161 17.20 14.70 17.15
CA ARG A 161 16.44 15.96 17.18
C ARG A 161 15.36 16.04 16.11
N VAL A 162 15.32 15.06 15.20
CA VAL A 162 14.35 15.00 14.11
C VAL A 162 13.42 13.83 14.35
N SER A 163 12.13 14.11 14.37
CA SER A 163 11.06 13.12 14.40
C SER A 163 10.12 13.40 13.23
N VAL A 164 9.62 12.35 12.59
CA VAL A 164 8.68 12.46 11.47
C VAL A 164 7.42 11.65 11.74
N SER A 165 6.31 12.09 11.16
CA SER A 165 5.06 11.32 11.13
C SER A 165 5.13 10.27 10.00
N PRO A 166 4.16 9.35 9.91
CA PRO A 166 3.99 8.56 8.69
C PRO A 166 3.87 9.46 7.46
N ILE A 167 4.35 8.95 6.32
CA ILE A 167 4.10 9.57 5.02
C ILE A 167 2.72 9.14 4.55
N VAL A 168 1.88 10.10 4.20
CA VAL A 168 0.50 9.86 3.78
C VAL A 168 0.29 10.37 2.37
N THR A 169 -0.24 9.50 1.50
CA THR A 169 -0.52 9.82 0.10
C THR A 169 -1.99 9.53 -0.20
N ILE A 170 -2.66 10.48 -0.85
CA ILE A 170 -4.04 10.34 -1.32
C ILE A 170 -3.99 10.15 -2.83
N GLU A 171 -4.53 9.03 -3.32
CA GLU A 171 -4.62 8.70 -4.73
C GLU A 171 -6.07 8.87 -5.24
N PRO A 172 -6.29 9.28 -6.51
CA PRO A 172 -5.26 9.70 -7.45
C PRO A 172 -4.67 11.07 -7.09
N ARG A 173 -3.34 11.19 -7.17
CA ARG A 173 -2.63 12.47 -7.06
C ARG A 173 -3.08 13.46 -8.14
N ARG A 174 -2.69 14.72 -7.98
CA ARG A 174 -2.98 15.82 -8.92
C ARG A 174 -4.48 16.06 -9.17
N ARG A 175 -5.31 15.81 -8.14
CA ARG A 175 -6.74 16.13 -8.15
C ARG A 175 -7.06 17.38 -7.34
N LYS A 176 -8.03 18.15 -7.85
CA LYS A 176 -8.68 19.24 -7.11
C LYS A 176 -10.03 18.74 -6.64
N PHE A 177 -10.33 18.94 -5.36
CA PHE A 177 -11.64 18.68 -4.79
C PHE A 177 -12.48 19.95 -4.80
N HIS A 178 -13.80 19.81 -4.93
CA HIS A 178 -14.73 20.96 -4.94
C HIS A 178 -14.92 21.58 -3.55
N LYS A 179 -14.61 20.82 -2.50
CA LYS A 179 -14.60 21.27 -1.11
C LYS A 179 -13.32 20.80 -0.42
N PRO A 180 -12.83 21.52 0.60
CA PRO A 180 -11.71 21.08 1.41
C PRO A 180 -11.98 19.70 2.02
N ILE A 181 -10.96 18.84 1.99
CA ILE A 181 -10.98 17.55 2.67
C ILE A 181 -10.25 17.67 4.01
N THR A 182 -10.60 16.85 4.98
CA THR A 182 -9.90 16.81 6.27
C THR A 182 -8.97 15.61 6.30
N LEU A 183 -7.68 15.84 6.57
CA LEU A 183 -6.69 14.80 6.76
C LEU A 183 -6.20 14.82 8.20
N THR A 184 -6.26 13.67 8.87
CA THR A 184 -5.75 13.47 10.22
C THR A 184 -4.48 12.64 10.16
N ILE A 185 -3.39 13.14 10.75
CA ILE A 185 -2.08 12.47 10.81
C ILE A 185 -1.59 12.56 12.26
N PRO A 186 -1.09 11.46 12.87
CA PRO A 186 -0.51 11.52 14.20
C PRO A 186 0.74 12.40 14.21
N LEU A 187 0.91 13.17 15.27
CA LEU A 187 2.12 13.98 15.45
C LEU A 187 3.37 13.07 15.55
N PRO A 188 4.53 13.54 15.07
CA PRO A 188 5.79 12.84 15.29
C PRO A 188 6.02 12.59 16.79
N LYS A 189 6.30 11.34 17.18
CA LYS A 189 6.67 10.99 18.55
C LYS A 189 8.17 11.17 18.73
N THR A 190 8.60 11.97 19.70
CA THR A 190 10.01 12.05 20.10
C THR A 190 10.31 10.95 21.12
N ALA A 191 11.46 10.28 21.04
CA ALA A 191 11.88 9.28 22.04
C ALA A 191 11.89 9.79 23.49
N MET A 192 11.94 11.12 23.71
CA MET A 192 11.89 11.71 25.05
C MET A 192 10.49 11.79 25.68
N SER A 193 9.41 11.39 24.98
CA SER A 193 8.04 11.44 25.55
C SER A 193 7.55 10.12 26.15
N SER A 194 8.33 9.03 26.08
CA SER A 194 7.92 7.71 26.60
C SER A 194 8.50 7.37 27.98
N SER A 195 9.28 8.26 28.61
CA SER A 195 9.96 7.99 29.89
C SER A 195 9.76 9.04 30.99
N SER A 196 8.70 9.84 30.95
CA SER A 196 8.35 10.69 32.10
C SER A 196 6.86 10.98 32.12
N GLY A 197 6.14 10.26 32.98
CA GLY A 197 5.11 10.93 33.75
C GLY A 197 5.75 12.07 34.54
N VAL A 198 4.96 13.11 34.82
CA VAL A 198 5.33 14.38 35.47
C VAL A 198 5.67 15.50 34.48
N ALA A 199 4.87 16.56 34.63
CA ALA A 199 4.99 17.85 33.97
C ALA A 199 6.39 18.43 34.15
N ASP A 200 6.88 19.18 33.16
CA ASP A 200 7.63 20.36 33.53
C ASP A 200 7.54 21.54 32.54
N THR A 201 7.05 22.62 33.15
CA THR A 201 7.44 24.02 32.99
C THR A 201 8.00 24.51 31.65
N LYS A 202 7.24 25.48 31.11
CA LYS A 202 7.70 26.79 30.63
C LYS A 202 9.20 27.06 30.91
N SER A 203 10.08 26.59 30.02
CA SER A 203 11.40 27.18 29.86
C SER A 203 11.41 27.93 28.53
N ARG A 204 11.57 29.24 28.68
CA ARG A 204 11.51 30.27 27.66
C ARG A 204 12.79 30.18 26.81
N SER A 205 12.73 29.55 25.65
CA SER A 205 13.70 29.78 24.58
C SER A 205 13.05 30.62 23.49
N THR A 206 13.54 31.85 23.35
CA THR A 206 13.28 32.77 22.26
C THR A 206 13.81 32.20 20.95
N ILE A 207 12.97 31.46 20.21
CA ILE A 207 13.05 31.29 18.75
C ILE A 207 11.60 31.24 18.23
N ASP A 208 11.16 32.33 17.61
CA ASP A 208 9.87 32.48 16.92
C ASP A 208 9.80 31.63 15.64
N SER A 209 9.83 30.31 15.77
CA SER A 209 9.54 29.40 14.66
C SER A 209 8.88 28.13 15.20
N PRO A 210 7.69 27.74 14.71
CA PRO A 210 7.10 26.47 15.09
C PRO A 210 8.06 25.34 14.71
N SER A 211 8.42 24.50 15.69
CA SER A 211 9.28 23.33 15.48
C SER A 211 8.59 22.25 14.63
N LEU A 212 7.26 22.28 14.57
CA LEU A 212 6.45 21.42 13.71
C LEU A 212 6.33 22.01 12.31
N ARG A 213 6.69 21.21 11.29
CA ARG A 213 6.60 21.58 9.88
C ARG A 213 5.72 20.58 9.13
N LEU A 214 4.82 21.10 8.30
CA LEU A 214 4.05 20.29 7.35
C LEU A 214 4.79 20.29 6.01
N LEU A 215 5.23 19.12 5.56
CA LEU A 215 5.81 18.93 4.23
C LEU A 215 4.75 18.36 3.29
N CYS A 216 4.70 18.85 2.06
CA CYS A 216 3.73 18.41 1.05
C CYS A 216 4.41 18.32 -0.31
N SER A 217 4.16 17.24 -1.03
CA SER A 217 4.51 17.10 -2.44
C SER A 217 3.24 16.92 -3.27
N ILE A 218 3.12 17.70 -4.35
CA ILE A 218 1.97 17.68 -5.28
C ILE A 218 2.32 17.02 -6.63
N THR A 219 3.51 16.43 -6.72
CA THR A 219 4.01 15.74 -7.93
C THR A 219 3.35 14.39 -8.14
#